data_AF-A0A7H0GZ20-F1
#
_entry.id   AF-A0A7H0GZ20-F1
#
_cell.length_a   1.000
_cell.length_b   1.000
_cell.length_c   1.000
_cell.angle_alpha   90.00
_cell.angle_beta   90.00
_cell.angle_gamma   90.00
#
_symmetry.space_group_name_H-M   'P 1'
#
loop_
_entity.id
_entity.type
_entity.pdbx_description
1 polymer ?
#
loop_
_entity_poly.entity_id
_entity_poly.type
_entity_poly.pdbx_seq_one_letter_code
_entity_poly.pdbx_strand_id
1 'polypeptide(L)'
;MKINSRRLSYFTFLFWLSLLVAPGPGCTKEPALEAAAPTIPAAPIAPAASSRLLSSTLIGEYTPSTLAGRVPDLPIVSALTQYSIRVYKLTYTTPNTDGRPVTASGAVLVPVASQPLPLLSYQHGTISPKDEARAPSYYRSGGEVWTAISVLASSGYLVVAPDYIGYGASKSLPHPYEHAASLASASLNMMRAAREFCKQEKIQLNDKNFLLGYSEGALPRWPCTS
;
A
#
# COMPACT_ATOMS: atom_id res chain seq x y z
N MET A 1 -52.70 -31.88 6.93
CA MET A 1 -52.77 -33.35 6.99
C MET A 1 -51.58 -33.91 6.22
N LYS A 2 -51.03 -35.01 6.75
CA LYS A 2 -49.77 -35.73 6.46
C LYS A 2 -49.69 -36.33 5.04
N ILE A 3 -48.44 -36.72 4.64
CA ILE A 3 -48.03 -37.78 3.67
C ILE A 3 -47.85 -37.29 2.21
N ASN A 4 -46.66 -37.25 1.58
CA ASN A 4 -45.58 -38.23 1.31
C ASN A 4 -45.91 -39.26 0.20
N SER A 5 -45.27 -39.16 -0.98
CA SER A 5 -44.98 -40.29 -1.89
C SER A 5 -43.95 -39.81 -2.93
N ARG A 6 -42.67 -40.19 -2.94
CA ARG A 6 -42.03 -41.47 -3.34
C ARG A 6 -42.51 -42.06 -4.68
N ARG A 7 -41.73 -41.85 -5.75
CA ARG A 7 -41.41 -42.77 -6.87
C ARG A 7 -40.04 -42.32 -7.44
N LEU A 8 -38.91 -42.99 -7.20
CA LEU A 8 -38.42 -44.28 -7.69
C LEU A 8 -38.22 -44.32 -9.22
N SER A 9 -36.98 -44.13 -9.67
CA SER A 9 -36.38 -45.03 -10.67
C SER A 9 -34.85 -45.01 -10.55
N TYR A 10 -34.31 -46.23 -10.46
CA TYR A 10 -32.91 -46.59 -10.26
C TYR A 10 -32.11 -46.45 -11.56
N PHE A 11 -30.91 -45.88 -11.50
CA PHE A 11 -29.81 -46.25 -12.41
C PHE A 11 -28.54 -46.44 -11.59
N THR A 12 -28.18 -47.71 -11.45
CA THR A 12 -26.97 -48.24 -10.82
C THR A 12 -25.74 -47.95 -11.69
N PHE A 13 -24.71 -47.33 -11.10
CA PHE A 13 -23.34 -47.48 -11.60
C PHE A 13 -22.36 -47.45 -10.40
N LEU A 14 -22.02 -48.63 -9.92
CA LEU A 14 -20.92 -48.88 -8.98
C LEU A 14 -19.62 -48.87 -9.78
N PHE A 15 -18.71 -47.93 -9.49
CA PHE A 15 -17.31 -48.05 -9.92
C PHE A 15 -16.41 -48.08 -8.68
N TRP A 16 -16.09 -49.31 -8.29
CA TRP A 16 -14.92 -49.63 -7.49
C TRP A 16 -13.67 -49.32 -8.31
N LEU A 17 -12.72 -48.56 -7.74
CA LEU A 17 -11.33 -48.66 -8.18
C LEU A 17 -10.42 -48.74 -6.96
N SER A 18 -9.86 -49.93 -6.82
CA SER A 18 -8.92 -50.41 -5.84
C SER A 18 -7.62 -49.61 -5.80
N LEU A 19 -7.14 -49.34 -4.59
CA LEU A 19 -5.75 -48.97 -4.32
C LEU A 19 -4.82 -50.12 -4.79
N LEU A 20 -3.87 -49.78 -5.67
CA LEU A 20 -2.68 -50.57 -5.92
C LEU A 20 -1.47 -49.76 -5.44
N VAL A 21 -0.89 -50.20 -4.33
CA VAL A 21 0.42 -49.76 -3.84
C VAL A 21 1.47 -50.59 -4.56
N ALA A 22 2.38 -49.93 -5.29
CA ALA A 22 3.60 -50.55 -5.82
C ALA A 22 4.83 -49.87 -5.19
N PRO A 23 5.83 -50.63 -4.70
CA PRO A 23 7.03 -50.05 -4.11
C PRO A 23 8.03 -49.69 -5.21
N GLY A 24 8.40 -48.40 -5.30
CA GLY A 24 9.51 -47.92 -6.11
C GLY A 24 10.81 -47.88 -5.30
N PRO A 25 11.97 -48.18 -5.89
CA PRO A 25 13.23 -48.33 -5.17
C PRO A 25 13.84 -46.98 -4.79
N GLY A 26 14.49 -46.98 -3.63
CA GLY A 26 15.86 -46.48 -3.47
C GLY A 26 16.13 -45.01 -3.79
N CYS A 27 16.29 -44.22 -2.71
CA CYS A 27 17.00 -42.96 -2.70
C CYS A 27 18.34 -43.04 -3.46
N THR A 28 18.41 -42.43 -4.65
CA THR A 28 19.65 -41.93 -5.21
C THR A 28 19.57 -40.41 -5.22
N LYS A 29 20.46 -39.77 -4.45
CA LYS A 29 20.70 -38.32 -4.51
C LYS A 29 20.99 -37.94 -5.96
N GLU A 30 20.03 -37.30 -6.61
CA GLU A 30 20.32 -36.50 -7.80
C GLU A 30 21.18 -35.32 -7.33
N PRO A 31 22.37 -35.08 -7.91
CA PRO A 31 23.13 -33.89 -7.56
C PRO A 31 22.27 -32.71 -7.95
N ALA A 32 21.96 -31.85 -6.97
CA ALA A 32 21.30 -30.58 -7.23
C ALA A 32 22.14 -29.86 -8.28
N LEU A 33 21.62 -29.78 -9.51
CA LEU A 33 22.12 -28.85 -10.49
C LEU A 33 21.89 -27.49 -9.85
N GLU A 34 22.97 -26.90 -9.38
CA GLU A 34 23.02 -25.57 -8.77
C GLU A 34 22.49 -24.60 -9.83
N ALA A 35 21.18 -24.35 -9.77
CA ALA A 35 20.53 -23.34 -10.57
C ALA A 35 21.14 -22.02 -10.09
N ALA A 36 22.15 -21.56 -10.81
CA ALA A 36 22.77 -20.27 -10.61
C ALA A 36 21.64 -19.25 -10.44
N ALA A 37 21.57 -18.66 -9.25
CA ALA A 37 20.61 -17.62 -8.97
C ALA A 37 20.73 -16.56 -10.08
N PRO A 38 19.61 -16.13 -10.70
CA PRO A 38 19.69 -15.02 -11.63
C PRO A 38 20.28 -13.84 -10.85
N THR A 39 21.49 -13.44 -11.22
CA THR A 39 22.11 -12.22 -10.74
C THR A 39 21.22 -11.08 -11.21
N ILE A 40 20.28 -10.66 -10.36
CA ILE A 40 19.53 -9.43 -10.57
C ILE A 40 20.59 -8.33 -10.59
N PRO A 41 20.79 -7.61 -11.72
CA PRO A 41 21.67 -6.47 -11.71
C PRO A 41 21.16 -5.51 -10.64
N ALA A 42 21.99 -5.26 -9.63
CA ALA A 42 21.69 -4.29 -8.60
C ALA A 42 21.32 -2.98 -9.29
N ALA A 43 20.07 -2.56 -9.12
CA ALA A 43 19.64 -1.25 -9.60
C ALA A 43 20.64 -0.21 -9.08
N PRO A 44 21.09 0.74 -9.91
CA PRO A 44 22.09 1.72 -9.49
C PRO A 44 21.59 2.40 -8.22
N ILE A 45 22.39 2.27 -7.16
CA ILE A 45 22.15 2.92 -5.87
C ILE A 45 22.20 4.42 -6.13
N ALA A 46 21.03 5.02 -6.36
CA ALA A 46 20.91 6.46 -6.41
C ALA A 46 21.47 7.02 -5.08
N PRO A 47 22.35 8.03 -5.12
CA PRO A 47 23.06 8.48 -3.94
C PRO A 47 22.09 8.88 -2.82
N ALA A 48 22.39 8.39 -1.62
CA ALA A 48 21.58 8.53 -0.40
C ALA A 48 21.65 9.92 0.26
N ALA A 49 22.06 10.98 -0.46
CA ALA A 49 22.50 12.23 0.17
C ALA A 49 21.76 13.51 -0.25
N SER A 50 20.80 13.47 -1.19
CA SER A 50 19.97 14.64 -1.52
C SER A 50 18.62 14.56 -0.80
N SER A 51 18.25 15.63 -0.09
CA SER A 51 16.89 15.84 0.47
C SER A 51 15.84 15.44 -0.57
N ARG A 52 14.89 14.58 -0.18
CA ARG A 52 13.83 14.12 -1.07
C ARG A 52 12.64 15.07 -1.04
N LEU A 53 12.35 15.66 0.10
CA LEU A 53 11.29 16.63 0.30
C LEU A 53 11.62 17.94 -0.43
N LEU A 54 10.68 18.39 -1.28
CA LEU A 54 10.75 19.65 -2.00
C LEU A 54 9.82 20.70 -1.37
N SER A 55 8.60 20.31 -1.02
CA SER A 55 7.64 21.19 -0.33
C SER A 55 6.61 20.42 0.49
N SER A 56 6.05 21.10 1.49
CA SER A 56 4.93 20.64 2.31
C SER A 56 3.83 21.70 2.36
N THR A 57 2.57 21.30 2.23
CA THR A 57 1.41 22.20 2.30
C THR A 57 0.33 21.57 3.15
N LEU A 58 -0.14 22.27 4.17
CA LEU A 58 -1.29 21.85 4.97
C LEU A 58 -2.57 21.95 4.14
N ILE A 59 -3.28 20.83 3.97
CA ILE A 59 -4.58 20.77 3.31
C ILE A 59 -5.69 21.14 4.31
N GLY A 60 -5.61 20.60 5.52
CA GLY A 60 -6.58 20.86 6.57
C GLY A 60 -6.41 19.98 7.80
N GLU A 61 -7.22 20.29 8.81
CA GLU A 61 -7.28 19.54 10.06
C GLU A 61 -8.69 18.95 10.23
N TYR A 62 -8.77 17.73 10.76
CA TYR A 62 -10.03 17.01 10.89
C TYR A 62 -10.13 16.38 12.28
N THR A 63 -11.28 16.57 12.92
CA THR A 63 -11.57 16.01 14.24
C THR A 63 -12.01 14.55 14.14
N PRO A 64 -11.87 13.77 15.23
CA PRO A 64 -12.38 12.40 15.29
C PRO A 64 -13.85 12.26 14.86
N SER A 65 -14.71 13.19 15.30
CA SER A 65 -16.13 13.18 14.94
C SER A 65 -16.37 13.40 13.45
N THR A 66 -15.63 14.32 12.82
CA THR A 66 -15.69 14.51 11.36
C THR A 66 -15.24 13.26 10.61
N LEU A 67 -14.20 12.58 11.08
CA LEU A 67 -13.69 11.37 10.44
C LEU A 67 -14.66 10.19 10.62
N ALA A 68 -15.25 10.04 11.80
CA ALA A 68 -16.24 9.01 12.06
C ALA A 68 -17.47 9.15 11.17
N GLY A 69 -17.93 10.39 10.93
CA GLY A 69 -19.04 10.67 10.03
C GLY A 69 -18.80 10.31 8.55
N ARG A 70 -17.55 10.07 8.13
CA ARG A 70 -17.23 9.67 6.74
C ARG A 70 -17.40 8.17 6.48
N VAL A 71 -17.51 7.36 7.54
CA VAL A 71 -17.62 5.90 7.48
C VAL A 71 -18.67 5.41 8.50
N PRO A 72 -19.93 5.84 8.37
CA PRO A 72 -20.98 5.57 9.36
C PRO A 72 -21.30 4.08 9.51
N ASP A 73 -21.01 3.27 8.49
CA ASP A 73 -21.37 1.85 8.44
C ASP A 73 -20.35 0.94 9.15
N LEU A 74 -19.24 1.48 9.67
CA LEU A 74 -18.21 0.71 10.38
C LEU A 74 -18.52 0.69 11.90
N PRO A 75 -18.90 -0.45 12.49
CA PRO A 75 -19.31 -0.52 13.90
C PRO A 75 -18.21 -0.15 14.89
N ILE A 76 -16.95 -0.26 14.48
CA ILE A 76 -15.75 0.00 15.29
C ILE A 76 -15.18 1.40 15.08
N VAL A 77 -15.79 2.25 14.23
CA VAL A 77 -15.22 3.53 13.82
C VAL A 77 -14.89 4.43 15.01
N SER A 78 -15.78 4.54 15.99
CA SER A 78 -15.59 5.40 17.16
C SER A 78 -14.40 4.97 18.02
N ALA A 79 -14.07 3.68 18.03
CA ALA A 79 -12.89 3.16 18.74
C ALA A 79 -11.58 3.42 17.97
N LEU A 80 -11.67 3.58 16.64
CA LEU A 80 -10.52 3.84 15.76
C LEU A 80 -10.27 5.34 15.56
N THR A 81 -11.27 6.20 15.72
CA THR A 81 -11.10 7.66 15.62
C THR A 81 -10.74 8.25 16.99
N GLN A 82 -9.47 8.19 17.37
CA GLN A 82 -9.00 8.64 18.69
C GLN A 82 -8.36 10.04 18.65
N TYR A 83 -7.66 10.34 17.56
CA TYR A 83 -6.88 11.57 17.40
C TYR A 83 -7.42 12.43 16.27
N SER A 84 -7.42 13.75 16.45
CA SER A 84 -7.52 14.67 15.31
C SER A 84 -6.33 14.45 14.38
N ILE A 85 -6.53 14.63 13.07
CA ILE A 85 -5.46 14.50 12.09
C ILE A 85 -5.23 15.82 11.36
N ARG A 86 -3.97 16.10 11.05
CA ARG A 86 -3.54 17.14 10.12
C ARG A 86 -3.10 16.49 8.83
N VAL A 87 -3.62 16.96 7.70
CA VAL A 87 -3.35 16.37 6.40
C VAL A 87 -2.51 17.32 5.58
N TYR A 88 -1.38 16.82 5.09
CA TYR A 88 -0.44 17.57 4.29
C TYR A 88 -0.31 16.95 2.90
N LYS A 89 -0.13 17.81 1.91
CA LYS A 89 0.41 17.44 0.61
C LYS A 89 1.92 17.65 0.66
N LEU A 90 2.68 16.62 0.31
CA LEU A 90 4.12 16.73 0.08
C LEU A 90 4.42 16.62 -1.42
N THR A 91 5.44 17.34 -1.86
CA THR A 91 6.10 17.08 -3.14
C THR A 91 7.53 16.62 -2.88
N TYR A 92 8.00 15.64 -3.65
CA TYR A 92 9.29 15.00 -3.44
C TYR A 92 9.92 14.51 -4.74
N THR A 93 11.22 14.24 -4.70
CA THR A 93 11.98 13.73 -5.85
C THR A 93 12.09 12.20 -5.84
N THR A 94 11.76 11.56 -6.95
CA THR A 94 11.89 10.11 -7.17
C THR A 94 12.40 9.82 -8.58
N PRO A 95 13.14 8.71 -8.83
CA PRO A 95 13.51 8.35 -10.20
C PRO A 95 12.29 7.84 -11.00
N ASN A 96 12.20 8.25 -12.26
CA ASN A 96 11.29 7.70 -13.24
C ASN A 96 11.81 6.36 -13.82
N THR A 97 11.06 5.72 -14.71
CA THR A 97 11.42 4.42 -15.33
C THR A 97 12.72 4.46 -16.13
N ASP A 98 13.10 5.64 -16.64
CA ASP A 98 14.38 5.90 -17.31
C ASP A 98 15.51 6.31 -16.34
N GLY A 99 15.27 6.26 -15.04
CA GLY A 99 16.21 6.63 -13.99
C GLY A 99 16.36 8.14 -13.75
N ARG A 100 15.72 8.99 -14.56
CA ARG A 100 15.81 10.45 -14.40
C ARG A 100 14.99 10.92 -13.19
N PRO A 101 15.48 11.91 -12.41
CA PRO A 101 14.71 12.44 -11.29
C PRO A 101 13.46 13.18 -11.79
N VAL A 102 12.33 12.89 -11.17
CA VAL A 102 11.04 13.56 -11.39
C VAL A 102 10.42 13.99 -10.07
N THR A 103 9.60 15.03 -10.12
CA THR A 103 8.81 15.49 -8.97
C THR A 103 7.50 14.70 -8.90
N ALA A 104 7.30 13.98 -7.79
CA ALA A 104 6.05 13.31 -7.46
C ALA A 104 5.39 13.98 -6.24
N SER A 105 4.15 13.61 -5.95
CA SER A 105 3.44 14.07 -4.75
C SER A 105 2.78 12.92 -3.99
N GLY A 106 2.33 13.22 -2.78
CA GLY A 106 1.55 12.31 -1.95
C GLY A 106 0.94 13.04 -0.76
N ALA A 107 0.07 12.34 -0.04
CA ALA A 107 -0.51 12.81 1.20
C ALA A 107 0.25 12.27 2.42
N VAL A 108 0.32 13.09 3.47
CA VAL A 108 0.77 12.69 4.80
C VAL A 108 -0.29 13.07 5.82
N LEU A 109 -0.78 12.09 6.56
CA LEU A 109 -1.78 12.26 7.60
C LEU A 109 -1.09 12.10 8.95
N VAL A 110 -1.07 13.17 9.73
CA VAL A 110 -0.38 13.25 11.01
C VAL A 110 -1.42 13.31 12.13
N PRO A 111 -1.58 12.26 12.96
CA PRO A 111 -2.39 12.35 14.15
C PRO A 111 -1.77 13.31 15.16
N VAL A 112 -2.61 14.11 15.83
CA VAL A 112 -2.21 15.01 16.91
C VAL A 112 -2.09 14.20 18.20
N ALA A 113 -0.93 13.58 18.40
CA ALA A 113 -0.60 12.81 19.59
C ALA A 113 0.70 13.30 20.22
N SER A 114 0.88 13.03 21.52
CA SER A 114 2.10 13.36 22.26
C SER A 114 3.18 12.26 22.19
N GLN A 115 2.80 11.06 21.78
CA GLN A 115 3.67 9.89 21.76
C GLN A 115 4.37 9.71 20.40
N PRO A 116 5.54 9.06 20.34
CA PRO A 116 6.20 8.70 19.09
C PRO A 116 5.31 7.81 18.20
N LEU A 117 5.08 8.24 16.96
CA LEU A 117 4.13 7.64 16.03
C LEU A 117 4.77 6.53 15.19
N PRO A 118 4.09 5.38 14.98
CA PRO A 118 4.46 4.43 13.93
C PRO A 118 4.19 5.03 12.54
N LEU A 119 5.05 4.70 11.58
CA LEU A 119 4.89 5.11 10.18
C LEU A 119 4.18 4.01 9.39
N LEU A 120 3.06 4.33 8.75
CA LEU A 120 2.35 3.46 7.82
C LEU A 120 2.48 4.01 6.41
N SER A 121 3.04 3.23 5.49
CA SER A 121 2.96 3.51 4.07
C SER A 121 1.72 2.85 3.49
N TYR A 122 0.82 3.65 2.94
CA TYR A 122 -0.38 3.19 2.25
C TYR A 122 -0.22 3.35 0.74
N GLN A 123 -0.48 2.28 0.00
CA GLN A 123 -0.42 2.21 -1.45
C GLN A 123 -1.83 2.08 -2.02
N HIS A 124 -2.29 3.10 -2.74
CA HIS A 124 -3.64 3.12 -3.31
C HIS A 124 -3.81 2.13 -4.47
N GLY A 125 -5.05 1.74 -4.74
CA GLY A 125 -5.39 0.92 -5.92
C GLY A 125 -5.37 1.72 -7.22
N THR A 126 -5.72 1.07 -8.32
CA THR A 126 -5.66 1.69 -9.65
C THR A 126 -6.50 2.96 -9.77
N ILE A 127 -5.88 4.03 -10.26
CA ILE A 127 -6.55 5.30 -10.57
C ILE A 127 -6.60 5.45 -12.08
N SER A 128 -7.80 5.55 -12.67
CA SER A 128 -7.89 5.86 -14.09
C SER A 128 -7.44 7.32 -14.34
N PRO A 129 -6.81 7.67 -15.48
CA PRO A 129 -6.45 9.06 -15.79
C PRO A 129 -7.62 10.05 -15.72
N LYS A 130 -8.85 9.58 -16.00
CA LYS A 130 -10.09 10.38 -15.85
C LYS A 130 -10.46 10.68 -14.39
N ASP A 131 -9.93 9.88 -13.47
CA ASP A 131 -10.18 9.92 -12.03
C ASP A 131 -8.99 10.49 -11.24
N GLU A 132 -8.12 11.28 -11.89
CA GLU A 132 -6.95 11.96 -11.31
C GLU A 132 -7.25 12.65 -9.96
N ALA A 133 -8.47 13.18 -9.79
CA ALA A 133 -8.92 13.79 -8.54
C ALA A 133 -8.90 12.85 -7.31
N ARG A 134 -8.81 11.53 -7.53
CA ARG A 134 -8.70 10.50 -6.49
C ARG A 134 -7.27 10.30 -5.98
N ALA A 135 -6.27 10.92 -6.61
CA ALA A 135 -4.89 10.83 -6.15
C ALA A 135 -4.78 11.29 -4.68
N PRO A 136 -4.08 10.55 -3.80
CA PRO A 136 -3.95 10.85 -2.38
C PRO A 136 -3.71 12.32 -2.03
N SER A 137 -2.81 13.01 -2.73
CA SER A 137 -2.40 14.38 -2.43
C SER A 137 -3.49 15.43 -2.65
N TYR A 138 -4.55 15.12 -3.41
CA TYR A 138 -5.70 16.01 -3.52
C TYR A 138 -6.67 15.86 -2.35
N TYR A 139 -6.62 14.73 -1.64
CA TYR A 139 -7.42 14.44 -0.46
C TYR A 139 -8.92 14.81 -0.64
N ARG A 140 -9.54 14.24 -1.67
CA ARG A 140 -10.94 14.51 -2.04
C ARG A 140 -11.89 13.39 -1.64
N SER A 141 -13.18 13.76 -1.50
CA SER A 141 -14.25 12.79 -1.30
C SER A 141 -14.27 11.75 -2.43
N GLY A 142 -14.51 10.49 -2.06
CA GLY A 142 -14.47 9.35 -2.98
C GLY A 142 -13.09 8.68 -3.10
N GLY A 143 -12.02 9.29 -2.59
CA GLY A 143 -10.71 8.64 -2.46
C GLY A 143 -10.62 7.76 -1.22
N GLU A 144 -9.84 6.67 -1.29
CA GLU A 144 -9.61 5.76 -0.15
C GLU A 144 -8.94 6.50 1.03
N VAL A 145 -8.06 7.46 0.70
CA VAL A 145 -7.34 8.27 1.68
C VAL A 145 -8.31 9.12 2.53
N TRP A 146 -9.38 9.63 1.94
CA TRP A 146 -10.39 10.47 2.60
C TRP A 146 -11.23 9.71 3.62
N THR A 147 -11.44 8.41 3.42
CA THR A 147 -12.32 7.55 4.23
C THR A 147 -11.52 6.66 5.18
N ALA A 148 -11.37 5.37 4.86
CA ALA A 148 -10.83 4.34 5.75
C ALA A 148 -9.41 4.66 6.22
N ILE A 149 -8.59 5.24 5.36
CA ILE A 149 -7.19 5.54 5.70
C ILE A 149 -7.08 6.75 6.65
N SER A 150 -8.01 7.70 6.57
CA SER A 150 -8.09 8.78 7.56
C SER A 150 -8.48 8.28 8.94
N VAL A 151 -9.36 7.28 9.00
CA VAL A 151 -9.69 6.60 10.26
C VAL A 151 -8.47 5.86 10.81
N LEU A 152 -7.71 5.17 9.94
CA LEU A 152 -6.47 4.51 10.34
C LEU A 152 -5.43 5.52 10.87
N ALA A 153 -5.28 6.67 10.23
CA ALA A 153 -4.42 7.74 10.75
C ALA A 153 -4.91 8.24 12.12
N SER A 154 -6.23 8.43 12.27
CA SER A 154 -6.88 8.84 13.53
C SER A 154 -6.72 7.81 14.66
N SER A 155 -6.39 6.56 14.35
CA SER A 155 -6.06 5.54 15.37
C SER A 155 -4.64 5.66 15.94
N GLY A 156 -3.83 6.59 15.43
CA GLY A 156 -2.49 6.89 15.94
C GLY A 156 -1.34 6.49 15.02
N TYR A 157 -1.59 6.25 13.73
CA TYR A 157 -0.53 6.01 12.74
C TYR A 157 -0.24 7.29 11.96
N LEU A 158 1.04 7.61 11.76
CA LEU A 158 1.41 8.58 10.75
C LEU A 158 1.35 7.89 9.39
N VAL A 159 0.37 8.26 8.56
CA VAL A 159 0.13 7.60 7.28
C VAL A 159 0.74 8.42 6.15
N VAL A 160 1.45 7.75 5.24
CA VAL A 160 1.98 8.33 4.01
C VAL A 160 1.38 7.60 2.82
N ALA A 161 0.86 8.34 1.84
CA ALA A 161 0.24 7.78 0.65
C ALA A 161 0.80 8.49 -0.60
N PRO A 162 1.71 7.85 -1.37
CA PRO A 162 2.21 8.43 -2.61
C PRO A 162 1.13 8.44 -3.68
N ASP A 163 1.13 9.44 -4.57
CA ASP A 163 0.25 9.47 -5.75
C ASP A 163 0.73 8.54 -6.88
N TYR A 164 1.97 8.03 -6.79
CA TYR A 164 2.74 7.47 -7.90
C TYR A 164 3.07 8.46 -9.02
N ILE A 165 3.98 8.03 -9.91
CA ILE A 165 4.39 8.78 -11.09
C ILE A 165 3.23 8.76 -12.09
N GLY A 166 2.91 9.91 -12.70
CA GLY A 166 1.80 10.07 -13.63
C GLY A 166 0.51 10.58 -13.01
N TYR A 167 0.51 10.84 -11.70
CA TYR A 167 -0.60 11.50 -11.00
C TYR A 167 -0.08 12.67 -10.15
N GLY A 168 -1.00 13.53 -9.69
CA GLY A 168 -0.71 14.64 -8.80
C GLY A 168 0.26 15.65 -9.42
N ALA A 169 1.39 15.88 -8.75
CA ALA A 169 2.46 16.76 -9.23
C ALA A 169 3.14 16.25 -10.51
N SER A 170 3.01 14.96 -10.82
CA SER A 170 3.61 14.31 -11.99
C SER A 170 2.60 13.96 -13.09
N LYS A 171 1.37 14.50 -13.04
CA LYS A 171 0.27 14.19 -13.96
C LYS A 171 0.52 14.43 -15.44
N SER A 172 1.57 15.19 -15.78
CA SER A 172 1.99 15.41 -17.17
C SER A 172 2.79 14.24 -17.76
N LEU A 173 3.20 13.28 -16.93
CA LEU A 173 3.90 12.07 -17.33
C LEU A 173 2.92 10.91 -17.45
N PRO A 174 3.18 9.91 -18.32
CA PRO A 174 2.40 8.68 -18.32
C PRO A 174 2.61 7.91 -17.01
N HIS A 175 1.55 7.34 -16.46
CA HIS A 175 1.64 6.45 -15.31
C HIS A 175 2.22 5.09 -15.74
N PRO A 176 3.37 4.64 -15.16
CA PRO A 176 3.93 3.33 -15.42
C PRO A 176 3.18 2.25 -14.62
N TYR A 177 1.98 1.92 -15.09
CA TYR A 177 1.07 0.94 -14.49
C TYR A 177 1.75 -0.43 -14.32
N GLU A 178 1.57 -1.06 -13.14
CA GLU A 178 2.15 -2.36 -12.76
C GLU A 178 3.68 -2.46 -12.87
N HIS A 179 4.38 -1.33 -13.00
CA HIS A 179 5.84 -1.31 -13.03
C HIS A 179 6.41 -1.30 -11.60
N ALA A 180 6.57 -2.50 -11.04
CA ALA A 180 6.93 -2.73 -9.64
C ALA A 180 8.10 -1.87 -9.13
N ALA A 181 9.14 -1.66 -9.96
CA ALA A 181 10.31 -0.88 -9.57
C ALA A 181 10.01 0.62 -9.35
N SER A 182 9.20 1.24 -10.22
CA SER A 182 8.82 2.66 -10.06
C SER A 182 7.80 2.85 -8.94
N LEU A 183 6.89 1.89 -8.74
CA LEU A 183 5.94 1.95 -7.63
C LEU A 183 6.67 1.82 -6.27
N ALA A 184 7.66 0.93 -6.19
CA ALA A 184 8.51 0.79 -5.00
C ALA A 184 9.38 2.03 -4.76
N SER A 185 10.01 2.58 -5.81
CA SER A 185 10.86 3.77 -5.67
C SER A 185 10.06 5.00 -5.24
N ALA A 186 8.87 5.22 -5.83
CA ALA A 186 7.98 6.30 -5.44
C ALA A 186 7.55 6.17 -3.96
N SER A 187 7.13 4.97 -3.55
CA SER A 187 6.72 4.69 -2.16
C SER A 187 7.86 4.91 -1.16
N LEU A 188 9.05 4.37 -1.45
CA LEU A 188 10.22 4.51 -0.59
C LEU A 188 10.66 5.97 -0.47
N ASN A 189 10.69 6.72 -1.57
CA ASN A 189 11.08 8.12 -1.54
C ASN A 189 10.02 9.00 -0.86
N MET A 190 8.72 8.64 -0.95
CA MET A 190 7.66 9.28 -0.18
C MET A 190 7.87 9.06 1.33
N MET A 191 8.18 7.83 1.78
CA MET A 191 8.50 7.57 3.18
C MET A 191 9.72 8.38 3.66
N ARG A 192 10.77 8.47 2.84
CA ARG A 192 11.96 9.28 3.15
C ARG A 192 11.62 10.77 3.26
N ALA A 193 10.87 11.32 2.30
CA ALA A 193 10.42 12.70 2.33
C ALA A 193 9.51 12.98 3.55
N ALA A 194 8.65 12.05 3.93
CA ALA A 194 7.83 12.17 5.14
C ALA A 194 8.66 12.17 6.43
N ARG A 195 9.75 11.40 6.49
CA ARG A 195 10.69 11.46 7.64
C ARG A 195 11.43 12.79 7.70
N GLU A 196 11.85 13.33 6.56
CA GLU A 196 12.43 14.67 6.48
C GLU A 196 11.43 15.73 6.97
N PHE A 197 10.19 15.66 6.50
CA PHE A 197 9.09 16.51 6.97
C PHE A 197 8.86 16.39 8.49
N CYS A 198 8.82 15.17 9.03
CA CYS A 198 8.65 14.97 10.47
C CYS A 198 9.79 15.60 11.27
N LYS A 199 11.04 15.53 10.78
CA LYS A 199 12.19 16.20 11.42
C LYS A 199 12.02 17.73 11.40
N GLN A 200 11.55 18.30 10.29
CA GLN A 200 11.31 19.75 10.16
C GLN A 200 10.20 20.22 11.11
N GLU A 201 9.11 19.47 11.20
CA GLU A 201 7.93 19.77 12.04
C GLU A 201 8.07 19.28 13.50
N LYS A 202 9.23 18.71 13.87
CA LYS A 202 9.50 18.13 15.20
C LYS A 202 8.48 17.05 15.62
N ILE A 203 7.95 16.30 14.66
CA ILE A 203 7.08 15.14 14.88
C ILE A 203 7.96 13.93 15.21
N GLN A 204 7.70 13.29 16.34
CA GLN A 204 8.45 12.12 16.77
C GLN A 204 7.88 10.86 16.12
N LEU A 205 8.75 10.13 15.41
CA LEU A 205 8.46 8.79 14.90
C LEU A 205 9.12 7.75 15.81
N ASN A 206 8.50 6.58 15.94
CA ASN A 206 9.17 5.39 16.47
C ASN A 206 9.74 4.53 15.32
N ASP A 207 10.38 3.41 15.67
CA ASP A 207 11.04 2.53 14.70
C ASP A 207 10.09 1.56 13.99
N LYS A 208 8.79 1.60 14.28
CA LYS A 208 7.79 0.71 13.68
C LYS A 208 7.34 1.24 12.33
N ASN A 209 7.51 0.41 11.31
CA ASN A 209 7.09 0.69 9.94
C ASN A 209 6.10 -0.37 9.49
N PHE A 210 5.00 0.08 8.88
CA PHE A 210 3.94 -0.76 8.37
C PHE A 210 3.68 -0.43 6.90
N LEU A 211 3.26 -1.44 6.16
CA LEU A 211 2.91 -1.31 4.75
C LEU A 211 1.51 -1.85 4.54
N LEU A 212 0.69 -1.11 3.82
CA LEU A 212 -0.68 -1.47 3.50
C LEU A 212 -0.93 -1.12 2.03
N GLY A 213 -1.26 -2.11 1.21
CA GLY A 213 -1.61 -1.91 -0.19
C GLY A 213 -2.92 -2.57 -0.53
N TYR A 214 -3.70 -1.94 -1.41
CA TYR A 214 -4.92 -2.53 -1.98
C TYR A 214 -4.80 -2.60 -3.51
N SER A 215 -5.15 -3.73 -4.11
CA SER A 215 -5.10 -3.97 -5.56
C SER A 215 -3.69 -3.72 -6.15
N GLU A 216 -3.52 -2.80 -7.11
CA GLU A 216 -2.21 -2.35 -7.61
C GLU A 216 -1.25 -1.94 -6.49
N GLY A 217 -1.79 -1.39 -5.40
CA GLY A 217 -1.00 -1.03 -4.23
C GLY A 217 -0.30 -2.20 -3.54
N ALA A 218 -0.66 -3.46 -3.84
CA ALA A 218 0.03 -4.64 -3.33
C ALA A 218 1.27 -5.04 -4.16
N LEU A 219 1.44 -4.50 -5.37
CA LEU A 219 2.53 -4.84 -6.29
C LEU A 219 3.93 -4.28 -5.96
N PRO A 220 4.11 -3.15 -5.25
CA PRO A 220 5.44 -2.60 -4.98
C PRO A 220 6.35 -3.62 -4.28
N ARG A 221 7.43 -4.01 -4.94
CA ARG A 221 8.43 -4.93 -4.40
C ARG A 221 9.55 -4.14 -3.75
N TRP A 222 9.55 -4.13 -2.42
CA TRP A 222 10.55 -3.39 -1.66
C TRP A 222 11.91 -4.06 -1.80
N PRO A 223 12.99 -3.30 -2.08
CA PRO A 223 14.32 -3.83 -1.90
C PRO A 223 14.48 -4.23 -0.43
N CYS A 224 14.75 -5.51 -0.16
CA CYS A 224 14.97 -6.02 1.18
C CYS A 224 16.27 -5.46 1.75
N THR A 225 16.24 -4.28 2.37
CA THR A 225 17.26 -3.85 3.32
C THR A 225 16.64 -2.92 4.37
N SER A 226 16.78 -3.35 5.62
CA SER A 226 16.52 -2.67 6.90
C SER A 226 17.26 -1.34 7.04
#